data_AF-A0AAW1NA05-F1
#
_entry.id   AF-A0AAW1NA05-F1
#
_cell.length_a   1.000
_cell.length_b   1.000
_cell.length_c   1.000
_cell.angle_alpha   90.00
_cell.angle_beta   90.00
_cell.angle_gamma   90.00
#
_symmetry.space_group_name_H-M   'P 1'
#
loop_
_entity.id
_entity.type
_entity.pdbx_description
1 polymer ?
#
loop_
_entity_poly.entity_id
_entity_poly.type
_entity_poly.pdbx_seq_one_letter_code
_entity_poly.pdbx_strand_id
1 'polypeptide(L)'
;MAESKPYHYFDTPEGEDIFKKLMVVLKPVALTGIAASTVNVLCFPTAKTYLEVFGKYAYFTLPLVGAASAFVIISNLGVNYRQKDDKLNWVAGALASGAIVGAWTRSTQAGSFACLTFTIAAVLKKHAVQNGWSIIPEENHNPIFASVHGPRYDWTLTKERPRNWTSGEN
;
A
#
# COMPACT_ATOMS: atom_id res chain seq x y z
N MET A 1 -14.66 25.54 -9.18
CA MET A 1 -14.19 24.26 -9.78
C MET A 1 -14.14 23.27 -8.63
N ALA A 2 -15.03 22.27 -8.61
CA ALA A 2 -15.02 21.27 -7.54
C ALA A 2 -13.68 20.53 -7.59
N GLU A 3 -12.93 20.57 -6.49
CA GLU A 3 -11.66 19.87 -6.35
C GLU A 3 -11.91 18.36 -6.53
N SER A 4 -11.43 17.77 -7.63
CA SER A 4 -11.63 16.35 -7.88
C SER A 4 -10.75 15.56 -6.92
N LYS A 5 -11.33 15.03 -5.84
CA LYS A 5 -10.62 14.16 -4.89
C LYS A 5 -9.93 13.01 -5.66
N PRO A 6 -8.62 12.75 -5.44
CA PRO A 6 -7.96 11.61 -6.07
C PRO A 6 -8.64 10.32 -5.64
N TYR A 7 -8.92 9.44 -6.60
CA TYR A 7 -9.60 8.17 -6.36
C TYR A 7 -8.79 7.28 -5.40
N HIS A 8 -9.45 6.82 -4.35
CA HIS A 8 -8.90 5.89 -3.37
C HIS A 8 -9.44 4.47 -3.60
N TYR A 9 -8.69 3.45 -3.17
CA TYR A 9 -9.03 2.05 -3.44
C TYR A 9 -10.42 1.64 -2.90
N PHE A 10 -10.81 2.19 -1.74
CA PHE A 10 -12.07 1.87 -1.06
C PHE A 10 -13.22 2.83 -1.40
N ASP A 11 -13.08 3.72 -2.40
CA ASP A 11 -14.15 4.66 -2.77
C ASP A 11 -15.33 3.98 -3.49
N THR A 12 -15.10 2.81 -4.13
CA THR A 12 -16.14 1.99 -4.77
C THR A 12 -16.27 0.63 -4.10
N PRO A 13 -17.46 0.02 -4.08
CA PRO A 13 -17.66 -1.30 -3.50
C PRO A 13 -16.77 -2.35 -4.19
N GLU A 14 -16.42 -3.42 -3.48
CA GLU A 14 -15.63 -4.52 -4.04
C GLU A 14 -16.39 -5.19 -5.20
N GLY A 15 -15.70 -5.51 -6.29
CA GLY A 15 -16.29 -6.05 -7.52
C GLY A 15 -16.54 -5.01 -8.63
N GLU A 16 -16.64 -3.72 -8.27
CA GLU A 16 -16.81 -2.63 -9.23
C GLU A 16 -15.50 -1.95 -9.62
N ASP A 17 -15.47 -1.36 -10.82
CA ASP A 17 -14.38 -0.51 -11.32
C ASP A 17 -12.96 -1.11 -11.14
N ILE A 18 -12.82 -2.42 -11.42
CA ILE A 18 -11.59 -3.20 -11.22
C ILE A 18 -10.36 -2.49 -11.82
N PHE A 19 -10.50 -1.94 -13.03
CA PHE A 19 -9.40 -1.27 -13.71
C PHE A 19 -8.93 0.00 -12.99
N LYS A 20 -9.86 0.80 -12.43
CA LYS A 20 -9.50 2.01 -11.67
C LYS A 20 -8.77 1.64 -10.39
N LYS A 21 -9.31 0.65 -9.65
CA LYS A 21 -8.67 0.13 -8.43
C LYS A 21 -7.27 -0.41 -8.71
N LEU A 22 -7.11 -1.16 -9.80
CA LEU A 22 -5.83 -1.68 -10.25
C LEU A 22 -4.84 -0.53 -10.49
N MET A 23 -5.22 0.49 -11.25
CA MET A 23 -4.32 1.62 -11.55
C MET A 23 -3.92 2.41 -10.31
N VAL A 24 -4.82 2.57 -9.34
CA VAL A 24 -4.52 3.25 -8.08
C VAL A 24 -3.54 2.45 -7.22
N VAL A 25 -3.66 1.12 -7.20
CA VAL A 25 -2.71 0.25 -6.48
C VAL A 25 -1.38 0.13 -7.19
N LEU A 26 -1.38 0.09 -8.53
CA LEU A 26 -0.16 -0.07 -9.31
C LEU A 26 0.78 1.13 -9.22
N LYS A 27 0.26 2.36 -9.07
CA LYS A 27 1.10 3.56 -8.93
C LYS A 27 2.09 3.49 -7.74
N PRO A 28 1.65 3.28 -6.49
CA PRO A 28 2.57 3.16 -5.36
C PRO A 28 3.41 1.89 -5.45
N VAL A 29 2.89 0.78 -5.98
CA VAL A 29 3.65 -0.48 -6.13
C VAL A 29 4.79 -0.35 -7.15
N ALA A 30 4.55 0.33 -8.27
CA ALA A 30 5.59 0.61 -9.25
C ALA A 30 6.67 1.53 -8.64
N LEU A 31 6.26 2.55 -7.89
CA LEU A 31 7.20 3.45 -7.21
C LEU A 31 8.06 2.70 -6.19
N THR A 32 7.47 1.84 -5.35
CA THR A 32 8.23 1.04 -4.38
C THR A 32 9.16 0.05 -5.05
N GLY A 33 8.74 -0.58 -6.17
CA GLY A 33 9.62 -1.44 -6.96
C GLY A 33 10.82 -0.70 -7.54
N ILE A 34 10.61 0.52 -8.05
CA ILE A 34 11.69 1.38 -8.58
C ILE A 34 12.62 1.83 -7.45
N ALA A 35 12.07 2.19 -6.29
CA ALA A 35 12.87 2.55 -5.12
C ALA A 35 13.72 1.36 -4.63
N ALA A 36 13.12 0.18 -4.49
CA ALA A 36 13.81 -1.03 -4.06
C ALA A 36 14.93 -1.45 -5.04
N SER A 37 14.67 -1.37 -6.34
CA SER A 37 15.69 -1.65 -7.36
C SER A 37 16.81 -0.60 -7.37
N THR A 38 16.50 0.67 -7.12
CA THR A 38 17.51 1.73 -6.98
C THR A 38 18.43 1.45 -5.79
N VAL A 39 17.86 1.10 -4.62
CA VAL A 39 18.65 0.71 -3.44
C VAL A 39 19.54 -0.50 -3.77
N ASN A 40 19.01 -1.52 -4.45
CA ASN A 40 19.78 -2.69 -4.83
C ASN A 40 20.95 -2.36 -5.77
N VAL A 41 20.74 -1.49 -6.76
CA VAL A 41 21.79 -1.09 -7.71
C VAL A 41 22.87 -0.26 -7.02
N LEU A 42 22.50 0.62 -6.08
CA LEU A 42 23.44 1.45 -5.32
C LEU A 42 24.24 0.64 -4.30
N CYS A 43 23.59 -0.26 -3.55
CA CYS A 43 24.25 -1.07 -2.53
C CYS A 43 25.06 -2.23 -3.11
N PHE A 44 24.60 -2.81 -4.23
CA PHE A 44 25.25 -3.96 -4.89
C PHE A 44 25.55 -3.64 -6.36
N PRO A 45 26.62 -2.87 -6.62
CA PRO A 45 27.01 -2.45 -7.96
C PRO A 45 27.67 -3.61 -8.73
N THR A 46 26.87 -4.58 -9.16
CA THR A 46 27.33 -5.69 -10.01
C THR A 46 27.02 -5.50 -11.49
N ALA A 47 26.23 -4.49 -11.86
CA ALA A 47 25.88 -4.20 -13.26
C ALA A 47 26.89 -3.21 -13.84
N LYS A 48 27.47 -3.53 -15.00
CA LYS A 48 28.47 -2.70 -15.69
C LYS A 48 27.87 -1.94 -16.87
N THR A 49 26.71 -2.38 -17.37
CA THR A 49 26.05 -1.82 -18.56
C THR A 49 24.66 -1.30 -18.22
N TYR A 50 24.20 -0.25 -18.91
CA TYR A 50 22.85 0.31 -18.75
C TYR A 50 21.72 -0.73 -18.96
N LEU A 51 21.91 -1.68 -19.87
CA LEU A 51 20.94 -2.76 -20.11
C LEU A 51 20.84 -3.71 -18.91
N GLU A 52 21.95 -4.03 -18.26
CA GLU A 52 21.96 -4.87 -17.06
C GLU A 52 21.31 -4.17 -15.87
N VAL A 53 21.50 -2.85 -15.76
CA VAL A 53 20.79 -2.02 -14.78
C VAL A 53 19.30 -2.13 -15.03
N PHE A 54 18.83 -1.87 -16.25
CA PHE A 54 17.41 -1.99 -16.58
C PHE A 54 16.84 -3.40 -16.32
N GLY A 55 17.62 -4.45 -16.65
CA GLY A 55 17.25 -5.83 -16.34
C GLY A 55 17.03 -6.07 -14.84
N LYS A 56 17.86 -5.48 -13.97
CA LYS A 56 17.66 -5.55 -12.51
C LYS A 56 16.42 -4.78 -12.06
N TYR A 57 16.17 -3.60 -12.62
CA TYR A 57 14.95 -2.85 -12.33
C TYR A 57 13.71 -3.66 -12.67
N ALA A 58 13.68 -4.25 -13.87
CA ALA A 58 12.61 -5.14 -14.30
C ALA A 58 12.46 -6.37 -13.38
N TYR A 59 13.58 -6.98 -12.97
CA TYR A 59 13.59 -8.18 -12.13
C TYR A 59 12.90 -7.97 -10.78
N PHE A 60 12.98 -6.78 -10.16
CA PHE A 60 12.31 -6.49 -8.89
C PHE A 60 10.92 -5.88 -9.06
N THR A 61 10.75 -4.99 -10.05
CA THR A 61 9.48 -4.27 -10.25
C THR A 61 8.38 -5.18 -10.80
N LEU A 62 8.68 -6.00 -11.80
CA LEU A 62 7.67 -6.82 -12.49
C LEU A 62 6.96 -7.82 -11.57
N PRO A 63 7.66 -8.58 -10.71
CA PRO A 63 6.99 -9.49 -9.78
C PRO A 63 6.13 -8.77 -8.75
N LEU A 64 6.56 -7.59 -8.26
CA LEU A 64 5.77 -6.79 -7.32
C LEU A 64 4.48 -6.28 -7.96
N VAL A 65 4.58 -5.71 -9.16
CA VAL A 65 3.43 -5.27 -9.97
C VAL A 65 2.52 -6.46 -10.29
N GLY A 66 3.09 -7.59 -10.70
CA GLY A 66 2.37 -8.82 -10.99
C GLY A 66 1.59 -9.34 -9.79
N ALA A 67 2.24 -9.45 -8.64
CA ALA A 67 1.65 -9.89 -7.38
C ALA A 67 0.50 -8.97 -6.93
N ALA A 68 0.72 -7.65 -6.93
CA ALA A 68 -0.31 -6.67 -6.59
C ALA A 68 -1.51 -6.71 -7.56
N SER A 69 -1.24 -6.82 -8.86
CA SER A 69 -2.29 -6.91 -9.87
C SER A 69 -3.15 -8.17 -9.70
N ALA A 70 -2.52 -9.33 -9.47
CA ALA A 70 -3.21 -10.57 -9.24
C ALA A 70 -4.08 -10.51 -7.98
N PHE A 71 -3.58 -9.89 -6.91
CA PHE A 71 -4.36 -9.67 -5.70
C PHE A 71 -5.65 -8.88 -5.98
N VAL A 72 -5.54 -7.73 -6.63
CA VAL A 72 -6.70 -6.85 -6.93
C VAL A 72 -7.68 -7.53 -7.87
N ILE A 73 -7.18 -8.16 -8.94
CA ILE A 73 -8.02 -8.81 -9.93
C ILE A 73 -8.78 -9.98 -9.31
N ILE A 74 -8.09 -10.87 -8.59
CA ILE A 74 -8.69 -12.09 -8.08
C ILE A 74 -9.63 -11.80 -6.90
N SER A 75 -9.32 -10.83 -6.05
CA SER A 75 -10.22 -10.44 -4.97
C SER A 75 -11.53 -9.85 -5.49
N ASN A 76 -11.46 -8.98 -6.50
CA ASN A 76 -12.66 -8.36 -7.10
C ASN A 76 -13.43 -9.34 -8.00
N LEU A 77 -12.74 -10.20 -8.77
CA LEU A 77 -13.40 -11.27 -9.54
C LEU A 77 -14.09 -12.28 -8.62
N GLY A 78 -13.49 -12.60 -7.47
CA GLY A 78 -14.09 -13.47 -6.47
C GLY A 78 -15.42 -12.91 -5.95
N VAL A 79 -15.51 -11.60 -5.74
CA VAL A 79 -16.76 -10.92 -5.36
C VAL A 79 -17.77 -10.98 -6.50
N ASN A 80 -17.38 -10.69 -7.74
CA ASN A 80 -18.29 -10.77 -8.88
C ASN A 80 -18.81 -12.18 -9.15
N TYR A 81 -18.01 -13.21 -8.88
CA TYR A 81 -18.44 -14.59 -9.06
C TYR A 81 -19.35 -15.07 -7.91
N ARG A 82 -19.00 -14.74 -6.66
CA ARG A 82 -19.73 -15.22 -5.47
C ARG A 82 -20.87 -14.31 -5.04
N GLN A 83 -20.94 -13.08 -5.56
CA GLN A 83 -21.88 -12.03 -5.17
C GLN A 83 -21.91 -11.80 -3.64
N LYS A 84 -20.77 -12.03 -2.98
CA LYS A 84 -20.60 -11.94 -1.52
C LYS A 84 -19.27 -11.28 -1.20
N ASP A 85 -19.30 -10.25 -0.36
CA ASP A 85 -18.09 -9.58 0.14
C ASP A 85 -17.56 -10.26 1.41
N ASP A 86 -16.86 -11.37 1.22
CA ASP A 86 -16.26 -12.15 2.30
C ASP A 86 -14.73 -12.01 2.34
N LYS A 87 -14.14 -12.25 3.52
CA LYS A 87 -12.68 -12.34 3.72
C LYS A 87 -12.02 -13.38 2.81
N LEU A 88 -12.76 -14.42 2.42
CA LEU A 88 -12.28 -15.49 1.55
C LEU A 88 -11.83 -15.00 0.17
N ASN A 89 -12.43 -13.94 -0.37
CA ASN A 89 -12.03 -13.39 -1.67
C ASN A 89 -10.65 -12.72 -1.58
N TRP A 90 -10.37 -12.08 -0.45
CA TRP A 90 -9.07 -11.50 -0.14
C TRP A 90 -8.01 -12.57 0.12
N VAL A 91 -8.40 -13.69 0.74
CA VAL A 91 -7.52 -14.88 0.88
C VAL A 91 -7.15 -15.44 -0.49
N ALA A 92 -8.12 -15.60 -1.40
CA ALA A 92 -7.85 -16.08 -2.75
C ALA A 92 -6.89 -15.15 -3.52
N GLY A 93 -7.11 -13.83 -3.44
CA GLY A 93 -6.18 -12.84 -4.00
C GLY A 93 -4.77 -12.94 -3.40
N ALA A 94 -4.68 -13.13 -2.08
CA ALA A 94 -3.39 -13.24 -1.38
C ALA A 94 -2.61 -14.50 -1.77
N LEU A 95 -3.30 -15.64 -1.90
CA LEU A 95 -2.70 -16.89 -2.36
C LEU A 95 -2.16 -16.77 -3.78
N ALA A 96 -2.91 -16.13 -4.68
CA ALA A 96 -2.46 -15.92 -6.04
C ALA A 96 -1.25 -14.97 -6.13
N SER A 97 -1.26 -13.89 -5.35
CA SER A 97 -0.12 -12.99 -5.20
C SER A 97 1.12 -13.73 -4.67
N GLY A 98 0.95 -14.58 -3.64
CA GLY A 98 2.03 -15.39 -3.10
C GLY A 98 2.58 -16.43 -4.08
N ALA A 99 1.71 -17.01 -4.91
CA ALA A 99 2.13 -17.93 -5.98
C ALA A 99 3.02 -17.24 -7.02
N ILE A 100 2.75 -15.98 -7.36
CA ILE A 100 3.62 -15.20 -8.27
C ILE A 100 5.00 -14.98 -7.65
N VAL A 101 5.05 -14.64 -6.36
CA VAL A 101 6.34 -14.50 -5.64
C VAL A 101 7.08 -15.84 -5.57
N GLY A 102 6.39 -16.95 -5.37
CA GLY A 102 6.97 -18.30 -5.42
C GLY A 102 7.53 -18.64 -6.81
N ALA A 103 6.82 -18.28 -7.87
CA ALA A 103 7.28 -18.47 -9.25
C ALA A 103 8.50 -17.60 -9.57
N TRP A 104 8.52 -16.35 -9.09
CA TRP A 104 9.64 -15.43 -9.27
C TRP A 104 10.90 -15.89 -8.53
N THR A 105 10.76 -16.32 -7.27
CA THR A 105 11.88 -16.82 -6.46
C THR A 105 12.32 -18.24 -6.85
N ARG A 106 11.53 -18.92 -7.69
CA ARG A 106 11.73 -20.33 -8.10
C ARG A 106 11.87 -21.28 -6.91
N SER A 107 11.23 -20.95 -5.78
CA SER A 107 11.31 -21.73 -4.54
C SER A 107 9.91 -21.97 -3.98
N THR A 108 9.57 -23.24 -3.81
CA THR A 108 8.30 -23.67 -3.22
C THR A 108 8.18 -23.24 -1.76
N GLN A 109 9.29 -23.27 -1.01
CA GLN A 109 9.32 -22.86 0.39
C GLN A 109 9.06 -21.35 0.53
N ALA A 110 9.78 -20.54 -0.25
CA ALA A 110 9.60 -19.08 -0.24
C ALA A 110 8.17 -18.70 -0.67
N GLY A 111 7.62 -19.38 -1.67
CA GLY A 111 6.23 -19.21 -2.10
C GLY A 111 5.22 -19.53 -0.99
N SER A 112 5.40 -20.66 -0.29
CA SER A 112 4.50 -21.04 0.81
C SER A 112 4.51 -20.02 1.96
N PHE A 113 5.69 -19.53 2.36
CA PHE A 113 5.79 -18.48 3.38
C PHE A 113 5.20 -17.14 2.89
N ALA A 114 5.40 -16.78 1.62
CA ALA A 114 4.78 -15.60 1.03
C ALA A 114 3.24 -15.71 1.02
N CYS A 115 2.70 -16.86 0.63
CA CYS A 115 1.26 -17.12 0.67
C CYS A 115 0.69 -16.96 2.09
N LEU A 116 1.33 -17.55 3.10
CA LEU A 116 0.88 -17.43 4.49
C LEU A 116 0.93 -15.98 4.99
N THR A 117 2.05 -15.30 4.79
CA THR A 117 2.23 -13.92 5.26
C THR A 117 1.26 -12.96 4.57
N PHE A 118 1.08 -13.07 3.25
CA PHE A 118 0.10 -12.26 2.52
C PHE A 118 -1.34 -12.57 2.91
N THR A 119 -1.67 -13.84 3.18
CA THR A 119 -3.02 -14.22 3.62
C THR A 119 -3.35 -13.59 4.96
N ILE A 120 -2.43 -13.66 5.92
CA ILE A 120 -2.59 -13.02 7.24
C ILE A 120 -2.76 -11.50 7.08
N ALA A 121 -1.90 -10.86 6.29
CA ALA A 121 -1.97 -9.42 6.04
C ALA A 121 -3.29 -9.01 5.37
N ALA A 122 -3.77 -9.77 4.38
CA ALA A 122 -5.01 -9.49 3.67
C ALA A 122 -6.23 -9.63 4.59
N VAL A 123 -6.30 -10.70 5.38
CA VAL A 123 -7.39 -10.92 6.35
C VAL A 123 -7.39 -9.82 7.41
N LEU A 124 -6.21 -9.47 7.93
CA LEU A 124 -6.07 -8.40 8.92
C LEU A 124 -6.52 -7.06 8.35
N LYS A 125 -6.09 -6.72 7.12
CA LYS A 125 -6.50 -5.48 6.46
C LYS A 125 -8.00 -5.44 6.20
N LYS A 126 -8.60 -6.52 5.69
CA LYS A 126 -10.05 -6.59 5.47
C LYS A 126 -10.81 -6.47 6.79
N HIS A 127 -10.34 -7.11 7.85
CA HIS A 127 -10.96 -7.00 9.16
C HIS A 127 -10.88 -5.59 9.74
N ALA A 128 -9.73 -4.92 9.61
CA ALA A 128 -9.56 -3.55 10.03
C ALA A 128 -10.53 -2.61 9.29
N VAL A 129 -10.66 -2.75 7.97
CA VAL A 129 -11.60 -1.96 7.16
C VAL A 129 -13.05 -2.21 7.60
N GLN A 130 -13.44 -3.46 7.84
CA GLN A 130 -14.80 -3.80 8.30
C GLN A 130 -15.13 -3.24 9.69
N ASN A 131 -14.15 -3.15 10.58
CA ASN A 131 -14.33 -2.62 11.94
C ASN A 131 -14.08 -1.10 12.03
N GLY A 132 -13.71 -0.44 10.93
CA GLY A 132 -13.32 0.97 10.93
C GLY A 132 -12.01 1.26 11.67
N TRP A 133 -11.12 0.27 11.84
CA TRP A 133 -9.84 0.46 12.50
C TRP A 133 -8.81 1.07 11.55
N SER A 134 -8.25 2.21 11.93
CA SER A 134 -7.10 2.83 11.25
C SER A 134 -5.81 2.16 11.72
N ILE A 135 -5.21 1.29 10.90
CA ILE A 135 -3.91 0.65 11.20
C ILE A 135 -2.78 1.69 11.28
N ILE A 136 -2.91 2.74 10.46
CA ILE A 136 -2.04 3.91 10.49
C ILE A 136 -2.95 5.04 10.97
N PRO A 137 -2.68 5.69 12.11
CA PRO A 137 -3.44 6.86 12.51
C PRO A 137 -3.34 7.91 11.41
N GLU A 138 -4.47 8.45 10.96
CA GLU A 138 -4.45 9.63 10.11
C GLU A 138 -3.81 10.76 10.92
N GLU A 139 -2.64 11.23 10.50
CA GLU A 139 -2.00 12.41 11.07
C GLU A 139 -2.88 13.63 10.81
N ASN A 140 -3.85 13.87 11.70
CA ASN A 140 -4.49 15.18 11.83
C ASN A 140 -3.69 16.08 12.79
N HIS A 141 -2.44 15.73 13.05
CA HIS A 141 -1.52 16.46 13.90
C HIS A 141 -0.44 17.03 13.00
N ASN A 142 -0.40 18.36 12.89
CA ASN A 142 0.77 19.08 12.38
C ASN A 142 2.02 18.45 13.03
N PRO A 143 2.94 17.83 12.28
CA PRO A 143 4.03 17.09 12.91
C PRO A 143 4.83 18.05 13.79
N ILE A 144 4.74 17.81 15.10
CA ILE A 144 5.50 18.49 16.15
C ILE A 144 6.99 18.14 16.01
N PHE A 145 7.38 17.14 15.23
CA PHE A 145 8.78 16.93 14.88
C PHE A 145 8.90 16.64 13.38
N ALA A 146 9.84 17.33 12.73
CA ALA A 146 10.16 17.24 11.29
C ALA A 146 9.19 17.91 10.28
N SER A 147 8.29 18.80 10.68
CA SER A 147 7.60 19.66 9.70
C SER A 147 8.49 20.83 9.25
N VAL A 148 8.50 21.15 7.95
CA VAL A 148 9.21 22.32 7.38
C VAL A 148 8.71 23.65 7.99
N HIS A 149 7.49 23.63 8.52
CA HIS A 149 6.85 24.75 9.19
C HIS A 149 7.06 24.75 10.71
N GLY A 150 7.66 23.72 11.29
CA GLY A 150 7.92 23.60 12.71
C GLY A 150 8.68 24.79 13.29
N PRO A 151 9.78 25.26 12.67
CA PRO A 151 10.49 26.45 13.15
C PRO A 151 9.68 27.76 13.08
N ARG A 152 8.56 27.80 12.36
CA ARG A 152 7.69 29.00 12.25
C ARG A 152 6.67 29.10 13.38
N TYR A 153 6.38 27.99 14.05
CA TYR A 153 5.54 28.00 15.24
C TYR A 153 6.42 28.26 16.46
N ASP A 154 5.90 28.97 17.46
CA ASP A 154 6.57 29.22 18.73
C ASP A 154 6.09 28.18 19.75
N TRP A 155 7.03 27.48 20.36
CA TRP A 155 6.85 26.27 21.17
C TRP A 155 7.00 26.58 22.66
N THR A 156 7.20 27.84 23.00
CA THR A 156 7.36 28.27 24.38
C THR A 156 6.06 28.05 25.14
N LEU A 157 6.13 27.26 26.23
CA LEU A 157 5.02 27.04 27.17
C LEU A 157 4.45 28.34 27.77
N THR A 158 5.19 29.44 27.66
CA THR A 158 4.92 30.76 28.25
C THR A 158 4.13 31.69 27.34
N LYS A 159 3.69 31.26 26.15
CA LYS A 159 2.88 32.10 25.28
C LYS A 159 1.50 32.34 25.92
N GLU A 160 1.18 33.60 26.20
CA GLU A 160 -0.16 33.98 26.64
C GLU A 160 -1.17 33.51 25.59
N ARG A 161 -2.08 32.62 25.99
CA ARG A 161 -3.21 32.24 25.16
C ARG A 161 -4.11 33.46 25.01
N PRO A 162 -4.67 33.73 23.81
CA PRO A 162 -5.63 34.83 23.66
C PRO A 162 -6.76 34.64 24.66
N ARG A 163 -7.19 35.73 25.30
CA ARG A 163 -8.05 35.80 26.50
C ARG A 163 -9.42 35.08 26.39
N ASN A 164 -9.73 34.52 25.23
CA ASN A 164 -11.03 33.94 24.86
C ASN A 164 -10.93 32.43 24.57
N TRP A 165 -9.81 31.77 24.90
CA TRP A 165 -9.61 30.35 24.63
C TRP A 165 -10.33 29.48 25.68
N THR A 166 -11.51 28.95 25.34
CA THR A 166 -12.18 27.89 26.10
C THR A 166 -11.75 26.53 25.56
N SER A 167 -11.12 25.70 26.38
CA SER A 167 -10.98 24.27 26.10
C SER A 167 -12.39 23.68 26.05
N GLY A 168 -12.79 23.13 24.90
CA GLY A 168 -14.12 22.51 24.75
C GLY A 168 -14.35 21.43 25.80
N GLU A 169 -15.57 21.38 26.34
CA GLU A 169 -16.05 20.32 27.23
C GLU A 169 -15.93 18.94 26.57
N ASN A 170 -15.52 17.96 27.38
CA ASN A 170 -15.46 16.54 27.01
C ASN A 170 -16.85 15.93 26.84
#